data_AF-A0A6J5Y0I4-F1
#
_entry.id   AF-A0A6J5Y0I4-F1
#
_cell.length_a   1.000
_cell.length_b   1.000
_cell.length_c   1.000
_cell.angle_alpha   90.00
_cell.angle_beta   90.00
_cell.angle_gamma   90.00
#
_symmetry.space_group_name_H-M   'P 1'
#
loop_
_entity.id
_entity.type
_entity.pdbx_description
1 polymer ?
#
loop_
_entity_poly.entity_id
_entity_poly.type
_entity_poly.pdbx_seq_one_letter_code
_entity_poly.pdbx_strand_id
1 'polypeptide(L)'
;MILIWNVRGAGDKSLPRILKNIIQLNHVEVLAVLEPRISGDKAMRVVNGLGFTNHHIVDANGFSGGIWLLWNCSNIHLNIVACSSQSITAMITQGSSSWILTVVYAHPCPGIRRSLWNYFG
;
A
#
# COMPACT_ATOMS: atom_id res chain seq x y z
N MET A 1 12.43 6.76 3.62
CA MET A 1 11.19 7.24 4.32
C MET A 1 9.99 6.37 3.95
N ILE A 2 9.05 6.15 4.88
CA ILE A 2 7.78 5.43 4.64
C ILE A 2 6.63 6.43 4.62
N LEU A 3 5.78 6.40 3.57
CA LEU A 3 4.57 7.19 3.45
C LEU A 3 3.35 6.26 3.41
N ILE A 4 2.32 6.58 4.21
CA ILE A 4 1.06 5.85 4.23
C ILE A 4 -0.06 6.87 3.99
N TRP A 5 -0.93 6.60 3.02
CA TRP A 5 -2.04 7.50 2.71
C TRP A 5 -3.32 6.73 2.35
N ASN A 6 -4.38 6.93 3.14
CA ASN A 6 -5.74 6.65 2.70
C ASN A 6 -6.24 7.74 1.74
N VAL A 7 -6.29 7.40 0.45
CA VAL A 7 -6.61 8.35 -0.63
C VAL A 7 -8.11 8.43 -0.92
N ARG A 8 -8.92 7.49 -0.41
CA ARG A 8 -10.38 7.39 -0.65
C ARG A 8 -10.80 7.50 -2.13
N GLY A 9 -9.93 7.07 -3.04
CA GLY A 9 -10.13 7.11 -4.48
C GLY A 9 -8.92 7.65 -5.24
N ALA A 10 -8.24 6.75 -5.96
CA ALA A 10 -7.16 7.03 -6.89
C ALA A 10 -7.63 7.26 -8.33
N GLY A 11 -8.95 7.34 -8.55
CA GLY A 11 -9.54 7.64 -9.86
C GLY A 11 -9.54 9.11 -10.25
N ASP A 12 -9.21 10.02 -9.31
CA ASP A 12 -9.03 11.43 -9.58
C ASP A 12 -7.79 11.65 -10.46
N LYS A 13 -7.95 12.40 -11.56
CA LYS A 13 -6.86 12.70 -12.50
C LYS A 13 -5.71 13.49 -11.86
N SER A 14 -5.96 14.18 -10.75
CA SER A 14 -4.95 14.98 -10.04
C SER A 14 -4.10 14.17 -9.06
N LEU A 15 -4.64 13.07 -8.49
CA LEU A 15 -3.97 12.33 -7.42
C LEU A 15 -2.61 11.76 -7.84
N PRO A 16 -2.43 11.12 -9.02
CA PRO A 16 -1.12 10.60 -9.41
C PRO A 16 -0.04 11.70 -9.48
N ARG A 17 -0.40 12.91 -9.91
CA ARG A 17 0.52 14.04 -9.98
C ARG A 17 0.92 14.53 -8.59
N ILE A 18 -0.04 14.65 -7.68
CA ILE A 18 0.22 15.06 -6.29
C ILE A 18 1.10 14.02 -5.59
N LEU A 19 0.74 12.74 -5.69
CA LEU A 19 1.53 11.64 -5.14
C LEU A 19 2.96 11.67 -5.66
N LYS A 20 3.15 11.82 -6.99
CA LYS A 20 4.47 11.88 -7.59
C LYS A 20 5.32 13.02 -7.04
N ASN A 21 4.72 14.21 -6.88
CA ASN A 21 5.43 15.34 -6.26
C ASN A 21 5.85 15.04 -4.82
N ILE A 22 4.96 14.47 -4.00
CA ILE A 22 5.26 14.14 -2.60
C ILE A 22 6.35 13.06 -2.53
N ILE A 23 6.26 12.02 -3.37
CA ILE A 23 7.24 10.93 -3.47
C ILE A 23 8.64 11.50 -3.76
N GLN A 24 8.72 12.39 -4.75
CA GLN A 24 9.98 12.99 -5.18
C GLN A 24 10.55 13.95 -4.13
N LEU A 25 9.74 14.89 -3.62
CA LEU A 25 10.18 15.91 -2.66
C LEU A 25 10.67 15.32 -1.34
N ASN A 26 10.12 14.18 -0.92
CA ASN A 26 10.44 13.57 0.36
C ASN A 26 11.26 12.28 0.25
N HIS A 27 11.71 11.92 -0.96
CA HIS A 27 12.47 10.68 -1.21
C HIS A 27 11.80 9.44 -0.58
N VAL A 28 10.52 9.23 -0.88
CA VAL A 28 9.75 8.08 -0.37
C VAL A 28 10.34 6.78 -0.89
N GLU A 29 10.66 5.85 0.01
CA GLU A 29 11.21 4.52 -0.31
C GLU A 29 10.14 3.44 -0.27
N VAL A 30 9.15 3.61 0.61
CA VAL A 30 7.97 2.74 0.72
C VAL A 30 6.72 3.60 0.75
N LEU A 31 5.78 3.32 -0.13
CA LEU A 31 4.47 3.96 -0.20
C LEU A 31 3.38 2.92 0.04
N ALA A 32 2.51 3.19 1.00
CA ALA A 32 1.26 2.45 1.18
C ALA A 32 0.06 3.34 0.80
N VAL A 33 -0.80 2.84 -0.10
CA VAL A 33 -2.03 3.52 -0.53
C VAL A 33 -3.23 2.70 -0.06
N LEU A 34 -4.12 3.32 0.72
CA LEU A 34 -5.37 2.69 1.21
C LEU A 34 -6.58 3.26 0.49
N GLU A 35 -7.58 2.42 0.25
CA GLU A 35 -8.83 2.75 -0.45
C GLU A 35 -8.62 3.44 -1.82
N PRO A 36 -7.83 2.87 -2.74
CA PRO A 36 -7.64 3.44 -4.07
C PRO A 36 -8.92 3.41 -4.93
N ARG A 37 -9.93 2.59 -4.61
CA ARG A 37 -11.22 2.48 -5.35
C ARG A 37 -11.09 2.30 -6.88
N ILE A 38 -9.94 1.80 -7.33
CA ILE A 38 -9.65 1.39 -8.70
C ILE A 38 -8.89 0.07 -8.63
N SER A 39 -9.11 -0.81 -9.59
CA SER A 39 -8.51 -2.16 -9.68
C SER A 39 -8.11 -2.49 -11.12
N GLY A 40 -7.45 -3.63 -11.30
CA GLY A 40 -7.04 -4.15 -12.62
C GLY A 40 -6.14 -3.18 -13.40
N ASP A 41 -6.36 -3.09 -14.71
CA ASP A 41 -5.52 -2.27 -15.61
C ASP A 41 -5.43 -0.80 -15.20
N LYS A 42 -6.52 -0.24 -14.66
CA LYS A 42 -6.54 1.16 -14.23
C LYS A 42 -5.62 1.36 -13.02
N ALA A 43 -5.64 0.43 -12.07
CA ALA A 43 -4.73 0.43 -10.93
C ALA A 43 -3.28 0.32 -11.39
N MET A 44 -2.99 -0.65 -12.27
CA MET A 44 -1.65 -0.88 -12.79
C MET A 44 -1.06 0.32 -13.53
N ARG A 45 -1.88 1.03 -14.34
CA ARG A 45 -1.42 2.27 -15.00
C ARG A 45 -1.00 3.35 -14.00
N VAL A 46 -1.75 3.50 -12.90
CA VAL A 46 -1.39 4.47 -11.84
C VAL A 46 -0.10 4.02 -11.14
N VAL A 47 -0.05 2.76 -10.70
CA VAL A 47 1.11 2.18 -10.00
C VAL A 47 2.40 2.34 -10.83
N ASN A 48 2.36 1.96 -12.11
CA ASN A 48 3.51 2.07 -13.01
C ASN A 48 3.94 3.53 -13.25
N GLY A 49 3.03 4.49 -13.12
CA GLY A 49 3.32 5.92 -13.28
C GLY A 49 3.97 6.59 -12.06
N LEU A 50 3.94 5.93 -10.89
CA LEU A 50 4.46 6.49 -9.63
C LEU A 50 5.98 6.36 -9.47
N GLY A 51 6.65 5.58 -10.33
CA GLY A 51 8.12 5.49 -10.35
C GLY A 51 8.72 4.55 -9.30
N PHE A 52 7.93 3.59 -8.81
CA PHE A 52 8.43 2.48 -7.99
C PHE A 52 8.73 1.26 -8.85
N THR A 53 9.78 0.54 -8.49
CA THR A 53 10.24 -0.67 -9.17
C THR A 53 9.46 -1.92 -8.75
N ASN A 54 8.91 -1.93 -7.54
CA ASN A 54 8.20 -3.07 -6.98
C ASN A 54 6.86 -2.64 -6.36
N HIS A 55 5.90 -3.54 -6.37
CA HIS A 55 4.60 -3.34 -5.74
C HIS A 55 3.94 -4.66 -5.35
N HIS A 56 3.04 -4.58 -4.37
CA HIS A 56 2.08 -5.62 -4.01
C HIS A 56 0.70 -4.98 -3.87
N ILE A 57 -0.29 -5.55 -4.53
CA ILE A 57 -1.64 -5.01 -4.60
C ILE A 57 -2.60 -6.06 -4.03
N VAL A 58 -3.30 -5.66 -2.97
CA VAL A 58 -4.53 -6.32 -2.55
C VAL A 58 -5.67 -5.53 -3.17
N ASP A 59 -6.42 -6.16 -4.06
CA ASP A 59 -7.56 -5.52 -4.73
C ASP A 59 -8.70 -5.19 -3.76
N ALA A 60 -9.48 -4.18 -4.12
CA ALA A 60 -10.71 -3.85 -3.41
C ALA A 60 -11.83 -4.83 -3.81
N ASN A 61 -12.69 -5.18 -2.85
CA ASN A 61 -13.94 -5.88 -3.13
C ASN A 61 -15.03 -4.84 -3.38
N GLY A 62 -15.30 -4.55 -4.66
CA GLY A 62 -16.17 -3.45 -5.07
C GLY A 62 -15.57 -2.09 -4.69
N PHE A 63 -16.26 -1.31 -3.86
CA PHE A 63 -15.80 0.01 -3.40
C PHE A 63 -15.07 -0.03 -2.05
N SER A 64 -14.93 -1.20 -1.43
CA SER A 64 -14.38 -1.34 -0.08
C SER A 64 -13.05 -2.08 -0.08
N GLY A 65 -12.10 -1.56 0.70
CA GLY A 65 -10.75 -2.10 0.78
C GLY A 65 -9.84 -1.60 -0.34
N GLY A 66 -8.87 -2.44 -0.69
CA GLY A 66 -7.77 -2.07 -1.55
C GLY A 66 -6.61 -1.53 -0.72
N ILE A 67 -5.48 -2.23 -0.80
CA ILE A 67 -4.22 -1.83 -0.18
C ILE A 67 -3.13 -2.02 -1.21
N TRP A 68 -2.41 -0.96 -1.54
CA TRP A 68 -1.22 -1.05 -2.37
C TRP A 68 -0.01 -0.77 -1.52
N LEU A 69 1.03 -1.58 -1.69
CA LEU A 69 2.34 -1.34 -1.13
C LEU A 69 3.31 -1.24 -2.31
N LEU A 70 4.03 -0.12 -2.42
CA LEU A 70 5.00 0.15 -3.48
C LEU A 70 6.35 0.47 -2.85
N TRP A 71 7.45 0.01 -3.44
CA TRP A 71 8.78 0.27 -2.90
C TRP A 71 9.87 0.21 -3.96
N ASN A 72 11.03 0.78 -3.60
CA ASN A 72 12.27 0.67 -4.36
C ASN A 72 13.31 -0.11 -3.58
N CYS A 73 13.96 -1.08 -4.25
CA CYS A 73 14.98 -1.93 -3.63
C CYS A 73 16.38 -1.29 -3.60
N SER A 74 16.49 0.04 -3.67
CA SER A 74 17.79 0.72 -3.72
C SER A 74 18.52 0.68 -2.37
N ASN A 75 17.79 0.87 -1.26
CA ASN A 75 18.36 0.92 0.09
C ASN A 75 17.69 -0.07 1.05
N ILE A 76 16.56 -0.64 0.68
CA ILE A 76 15.78 -1.55 1.50
C ILE A 76 15.49 -2.84 0.73
N HIS A 77 15.45 -3.96 1.44
CA HIS A 77 14.89 -5.20 0.95
C HIS A 77 13.54 -5.42 1.64
N LEU A 78 12.46 -5.51 0.86
CA LEU A 78 11.11 -5.70 1.38
C LEU A 78 10.55 -7.01 0.84
N ASN A 79 10.17 -7.90 1.75
CA ASN A 79 9.51 -9.17 1.42
C ASN A 79 8.11 -9.22 2.05
N ILE A 80 7.10 -9.54 1.24
CA ILE A 80 5.75 -9.76 1.76
C ILE A 80 5.73 -11.09 2.52
N VAL A 81 5.35 -11.05 3.79
CA VAL A 81 5.30 -12.25 4.64
C VAL A 81 3.86 -12.75 4.83
N ALA A 82 2.88 -11.85 4.77
CA ALA A 82 1.47 -12.22 4.87
C ALA A 82 0.57 -11.12 4.30
N CYS A 83 -0.61 -11.47 3.80
CA CYS A 83 -1.61 -10.49 3.38
C CYS A 83 -3.04 -11.00 3.59
N SER A 84 -3.97 -10.07 3.72
CA SER A 84 -5.40 -10.30 3.81
C SER A 84 -6.14 -9.18 3.06
N SER A 85 -7.47 -9.26 2.98
CA SER A 85 -8.29 -8.16 2.42
C SER A 85 -8.19 -6.83 3.21
N GLN A 86 -7.65 -6.88 4.43
CA GLN A 86 -7.56 -5.74 5.35
C GLN A 86 -6.11 -5.45 5.80
N SER A 87 -5.12 -6.20 5.32
CA SER A 87 -3.72 -5.96 5.70
C SER A 87 -2.69 -6.45 4.69
N ILE A 88 -1.54 -5.78 4.66
CA ILE A 88 -0.31 -6.30 4.05
C ILE A 88 0.78 -6.25 5.13
N THR A 89 1.40 -7.38 5.41
CA THR A 89 2.54 -7.49 6.31
C THR A 89 3.79 -7.81 5.52
N ALA A 90 4.84 -7.02 5.73
CA ALA A 90 6.13 -7.17 5.08
C ALA A 90 7.27 -7.16 6.10
N MET A 91 8.29 -7.97 5.85
CA MET A 91 9.59 -7.85 6.50
C MET A 91 10.44 -6.88 5.69
N ILE A 92 10.97 -5.84 6.35
CA ILE A 92 11.86 -4.85 5.77
C ILE A 92 13.24 -5.02 6.40
N THR A 93 14.26 -5.14 5.56
CA THR A 93 15.66 -5.18 5.96
C THR A 93 16.41 -4.02 5.34
N GLN A 94 17.13 -3.26 6.16
CA GLN A 94 17.96 -2.13 5.74
C GLN A 94 19.32 -2.21 6.45
N GLY A 95 20.37 -2.53 5.68
CA GLY A 95 21.67 -2.84 6.26
C GLY A 95 21.60 -4.05 7.19
N SER A 96 21.99 -3.89 8.45
CA SER A 96 21.93 -4.91 9.50
C SER A 96 20.60 -4.93 10.28
N SER A 97 19.73 -3.95 10.06
CA SER A 97 18.46 -3.82 10.78
C SER A 97 17.32 -4.47 10.03
N SER A 98 16.45 -5.20 10.74
CA SER A 98 15.23 -5.79 10.16
C SER A 98 14.03 -5.53 11.06
N TRP A 99 12.89 -5.19 10.46
CA TRP A 99 11.63 -4.94 11.16
C TRP A 99 10.42 -5.34 10.33
N ILE A 100 9.29 -5.55 11.00
CA ILE A 100 8.01 -5.85 10.35
C ILE A 100 7.25 -4.54 10.14
N LEU A 101 6.73 -4.34 8.93
CA LEU A 101 5.71 -3.34 8.61
C LEU A 101 4.39 -4.05 8.34
N THR A 102 3.36 -3.72 9.10
CA THR A 102 1.99 -4.15 8.80
C THR A 102 1.15 -2.92 8.44
N VAL A 103 0.76 -2.83 7.18
CA VAL A 103 -0.18 -1.83 6.69
C VAL A 103 -1.59 -2.39 6.87
N VAL A 104 -2.43 -1.67 7.61
CA VAL A 104 -3.80 -2.10 7.94
C VAL A 104 -4.81 -1.14 7.34
N TYR A 105 -5.79 -1.72 6.64
CA TYR A 105 -7.07 -1.08 6.36
C TYR A 105 -8.15 -1.73 7.22
N ALA A 106 -8.60 -1.02 8.25
CA ALA A 106 -9.71 -1.49 9.08
C ALA A 106 -11.03 -1.23 8.36
N HIS A 107 -11.71 -2.30 7.93
CA HIS A 107 -12.98 -2.19 7.21
C HIS A 107 -14.04 -1.42 8.05
N PRO A 108 -14.84 -0.53 7.44
CA PRO A 108 -15.83 0.27 8.19
C PRO A 108 -16.92 -0.58 8.85
N CYS A 109 -17.37 -1.64 8.17
CA CYS A 109 -18.30 -2.62 8.74
C CYS A 109 -17.67 -3.41 9.90
N PRO A 110 -18.20 -3.36 11.14
CA PRO A 110 -17.63 -4.02 12.32
C PRO A 110 -17.53 -5.54 12.20
N GLY A 111 -18.52 -6.19 11.55
CA GLY A 111 -18.52 -7.65 11.37
C GLY A 111 -17.34 -8.13 10.54
N ILE A 112 -17.03 -7.42 9.45
CA ILE A 112 -15.87 -7.71 8.59
C ILE A 112 -14.58 -7.32 9.32
N ARG A 113 -14.56 -6.17 10.00
CA ARG A 113 -13.38 -5.70 10.77
C ARG A 113 -12.97 -6.69 11.85
N ARG A 114 -13.89 -7.44 12.45
CA ARG A 114 -13.56 -8.44 13.47
C ARG A 114 -12.60 -9.52 12.96
N SER A 115 -12.71 -9.90 11.69
CA SER A 115 -11.80 -10.89 11.08
C SER A 115 -10.34 -10.44 11.06
N LEU A 116 -10.07 -9.13 11.03
CA LEU A 116 -8.72 -8.56 11.11
C LEU A 116 -8.04 -8.87 12.44
N TRP A 117 -8.77 -8.75 13.55
CA TRP A 117 -8.20 -8.98 14.88
C TRP A 117 -7.98 -10.47 15.13
N ASN A 118 -8.89 -11.32 14.65
CA ASN A 118 -8.70 -12.78 14.68
C ASN A 118 -7.53 -13.25 13.81
N TYR A 119 -7.13 -12.46 12.81
CA TYR A 119 -5.99 -12.76 11.96
C TYR A 119 -4.65 -12.42 12.65
N PHE A 120 -4.65 -11.45 13.58
CA PHE A 120 -3.44 -11.04 14.32
C PHE A 120 -3.31 -11.65 15.71
N GLY A 121 -4.40 -12.15 16.30
CA GLY A 121 -4.43 -12.83 17.60
C GLY A 121 -4.33 -14.34 17.45
#